data_AF-A0A3N9UAW5-F1
#
_entry.id   AF-A0A3N9UAW5-F1
#
_cell.length_a   1.000
_cell.length_b   1.000
_cell.length_c   1.000
_cell.angle_alpha   90.00
_cell.angle_beta   90.00
_cell.angle_gamma   90.00
#
_symmetry.space_group_name_H-M   'P 1'
#
loop_
_entity.id
_entity.type
_entity.pdbx_description
1 polymer ?
#
loop_
_entity_poly.entity_id
_entity_poly.type
_entity_poly.pdbx_seq_one_letter_code
_entity_poly.pdbx_strand_id
1 'polypeptide(L)'
;MALLGGNKKDSKHDGIGLFYGEGLSEQSLPRYVIPADTIDENADQRDEFIGTSTVGSSEACMLGGMAALFRWKQQARNLGLDMSKRPNMIISSAYQVVWEKFGVYWDIELRKVTVTKECLALDPDKAIALIDDYTICVVGIMVLTYTGRYDDIKALDAAITTYDKTSKVKVYIHVDAASGSLYTPFMEAELEWDFHLDNVKSINTSGHKYGLVYPGVGWVVWKDKAWLSIFNVQPFSSSLGP
;
A
#
# COMPACT_ATOMS: atom_id res chain seq x y z
N MET A 1 13.39 10.19 -23.45
CA MET A 1 12.54 10.12 -24.65
C MET A 1 13.35 9.44 -25.75
N ALA A 2 13.09 8.15 -26.00
CA ALA A 2 13.66 7.42 -27.13
C ALA A 2 12.49 6.79 -27.89
N LEU A 3 12.37 7.14 -29.17
CA LEU A 3 11.33 6.70 -30.08
C LEU A 3 11.62 5.26 -30.54
N LEU A 4 10.60 4.40 -30.49
CA LEU A 4 10.62 3.08 -31.13
C LEU A 4 10.06 3.21 -32.56
N GLY A 5 10.93 3.06 -33.55
CA GLY A 5 10.54 2.86 -34.95
C GLY A 5 11.00 1.47 -35.38
N GLY A 6 10.05 0.56 -35.58
CA GLY A 6 10.32 -0.75 -36.17
C GLY A 6 10.32 -0.68 -37.69
N ASN A 7 11.20 -1.43 -38.34
CA ASN A 7 10.92 -1.91 -39.68
C ASN A 7 11.34 -3.37 -39.80
N LYS A 8 10.36 -4.23 -40.09
CA LYS A 8 10.52 -5.67 -40.31
C LYS A 8 11.26 -5.90 -41.63
N LYS A 9 12.27 -6.76 -41.61
CA LYS A 9 12.44 -7.82 -42.62
C LYS A 9 13.40 -8.90 -42.11
N ASP A 10 12.88 -10.12 -42.14
CA ASP A 10 13.57 -11.40 -42.25
C ASP A 10 14.41 -11.97 -41.08
N SER A 11 13.84 -13.05 -40.56
CA SER A 11 14.49 -14.33 -40.23
C SER A 11 14.97 -14.58 -38.79
N LYS A 12 14.27 -15.57 -38.20
CA LYS A 12 14.66 -16.51 -37.13
C LYS A 12 14.97 -15.92 -35.75
N HIS A 13 14.43 -16.63 -34.75
CA HIS A 13 14.62 -16.39 -33.33
C HIS A 13 16.10 -16.21 -32.99
N ASP A 14 16.49 -15.03 -32.53
CA ASP A 14 17.61 -14.81 -31.63
C ASP A 14 17.25 -13.63 -30.71
N GLY A 15 17.51 -13.81 -29.41
CA GLY A 15 17.08 -12.91 -28.34
C GLY A 15 17.66 -11.50 -28.43
N ILE A 16 17.03 -10.58 -27.70
CA ILE A 16 17.56 -9.23 -27.47
C ILE A 16 18.84 -9.37 -26.63
N GLY A 17 20.01 -9.31 -27.27
CA GLY A 17 21.31 -9.24 -26.59
C GLY A 17 21.60 -7.80 -26.15
N LEU A 18 21.75 -7.58 -24.85
CA LEU A 18 22.37 -6.38 -24.30
C LEU A 18 23.89 -6.52 -24.45
N PHE A 19 24.49 -5.75 -25.36
CA PHE A 19 25.95 -5.66 -25.45
C PHE A 19 26.47 -4.73 -24.35
N TYR A 20 27.09 -5.31 -23.30
CA TYR A 20 27.92 -4.56 -22.36
C TYR A 20 29.31 -4.34 -22.97
N GLY A 21 29.82 -3.11 -22.87
CA GLY A 21 31.15 -2.76 -23.37
C GLY A 21 32.26 -3.61 -22.74
N GLU A 22 33.27 -3.96 -23.53
CA GLU A 22 34.42 -4.76 -23.12
C GLU A 22 35.10 -4.15 -21.88
N GLY A 23 35.13 -4.89 -20.77
CA GLY A 23 35.89 -4.50 -19.57
C GLY A 23 35.25 -4.82 -18.22
N LEU A 24 33.96 -5.19 -18.16
CA LEU A 24 33.34 -5.70 -16.94
C LEU A 24 33.15 -7.21 -17.08
N SER A 25 34.04 -7.99 -16.48
CA SER A 25 33.81 -9.44 -16.32
C SER A 25 32.52 -9.63 -15.51
N GLU A 26 31.62 -10.49 -16.00
CA GLU A 26 30.47 -10.98 -15.22
C GLU A 26 30.96 -11.59 -13.90
N GLN A 27 31.04 -10.78 -12.85
CA GLN A 27 30.88 -11.33 -11.52
C GLN A 27 29.42 -11.69 -11.41
N SER A 28 29.12 -12.98 -11.46
CA SER A 28 27.80 -13.52 -11.18
C SER A 28 27.36 -13.01 -9.82
N LEU A 29 26.49 -12.00 -9.80
CA LEU A 29 25.78 -11.64 -8.58
C LEU A 29 25.06 -12.91 -8.11
N PRO A 30 25.12 -13.26 -6.81
CA PRO A 30 24.40 -14.42 -6.31
C PRO A 30 22.92 -14.26 -6.66
N ARG A 31 22.41 -15.15 -7.51
CA ARG A 31 20.96 -15.25 -7.74
C ARG A 31 20.37 -15.86 -6.49
N TYR A 32 19.71 -15.05 -5.69
CA TYR A 32 18.79 -15.57 -4.69
C TYR A 32 17.64 -16.26 -5.43
N VAL A 33 17.65 -17.59 -5.42
CA VAL A 33 16.54 -18.40 -5.93
C VAL A 33 15.55 -18.50 -4.80
N ILE A 34 14.35 -17.95 -4.98
CA ILE A 34 13.24 -18.14 -4.03
C ILE A 34 13.00 -19.65 -3.94
N PRO A 35 13.17 -20.27 -2.76
CA PRO A 35 12.90 -21.70 -2.57
C PRO A 35 11.48 -22.06 -3.03
N ALA A 36 11.29 -23.18 -3.73
CA ALA A 36 9.97 -23.54 -4.27
C ALA A 36 8.90 -23.73 -3.18
N ASP A 37 9.36 -24.08 -1.98
CA ASP A 37 8.65 -24.23 -0.72
C ASP A 37 8.29 -22.91 -0.03
N THR A 38 8.75 -21.76 -0.52
CA THR A 38 8.28 -20.43 -0.08
C THR A 38 6.91 -20.07 -0.67
N ILE A 39 6.46 -20.80 -1.69
CA ILE A 39 5.14 -20.64 -2.27
C ILE A 39 4.22 -21.58 -1.51
N ASP A 40 3.39 -21.01 -0.62
CA ASP A 40 2.39 -21.79 0.11
C ASP A 40 1.45 -22.49 -0.87
N GLU A 41 1.48 -23.83 -0.90
CA GLU A 41 0.61 -24.67 -1.72
C GLU A 41 -0.88 -24.54 -1.31
N ASN A 42 -1.19 -23.90 -0.17
CA ASN A 42 -2.56 -23.54 0.23
C ASN A 42 -3.06 -22.22 -0.40
N ALA A 43 -2.34 -21.66 -1.38
CA ALA A 43 -2.77 -20.51 -2.19
C ALA A 43 -4.07 -20.72 -3.00
N ASP A 44 -4.89 -21.73 -2.68
CA ASP A 44 -6.16 -22.04 -3.35
C ASP A 44 -7.38 -21.43 -2.62
N GLN A 45 -7.20 -20.85 -1.42
CA GLN A 45 -8.18 -19.96 -0.78
C GLN A 45 -7.82 -18.49 -1.01
N ARG A 46 -7.56 -18.09 -2.27
CA ARG A 46 -7.24 -16.69 -2.56
C ARG A 46 -8.44 -15.82 -2.21
N ASP A 47 -8.31 -15.00 -1.18
CA ASP A 47 -8.86 -13.66 -1.25
C ASP A 47 -8.44 -13.11 -2.63
N GLU A 48 -9.40 -12.71 -3.46
CA GLU A 48 -9.10 -12.18 -4.79
C GLU A 48 -8.46 -10.79 -4.63
N PHE A 49 -7.19 -10.76 -4.22
CA PHE A 49 -6.38 -9.55 -4.13
C PHE A 49 -6.44 -8.82 -5.46
N ILE A 50 -6.52 -7.50 -5.37
CA ILE A 50 -6.55 -6.63 -6.55
C ILE A 50 -5.55 -5.51 -6.38
N GLY A 51 -4.91 -5.08 -7.45
CA GLY A 51 -3.89 -4.04 -7.38
C GLY A 51 -3.54 -3.49 -8.76
N THR A 52 -2.74 -2.43 -8.76
CA THR A 52 -2.24 -1.81 -9.99
C THR A 52 -0.86 -1.23 -9.77
N SER A 53 -0.08 -1.15 -10.86
CA SER A 53 1.10 -0.29 -10.90
C SER A 53 0.69 1.17 -10.88
N THR A 54 1.57 2.01 -10.35
CA THR A 54 1.48 3.47 -10.33
C THR A 54 2.83 4.07 -10.71
N VAL A 55 2.91 5.39 -10.84
CA VAL A 55 4.22 6.08 -11.01
C VAL A 55 5.07 5.96 -9.73
N GLY A 56 4.43 5.81 -8.58
CA GLY A 56 5.10 5.70 -7.28
C GLY A 56 4.12 5.65 -6.12
N SER A 57 4.67 5.56 -4.90
CA SER A 57 3.83 5.54 -3.69
C SER A 57 2.96 6.77 -3.55
N SER A 58 3.31 7.93 -4.15
CA SER A 58 2.43 9.10 -4.05
C SER A 58 1.04 8.87 -4.65
N GLU A 59 0.99 8.36 -5.88
CA GLU A 59 -0.27 7.99 -6.54
C GLU A 59 -0.92 6.79 -5.84
N ALA A 60 -0.12 5.82 -5.40
CA ALA A 60 -0.59 4.62 -4.71
C ALA A 60 -1.28 4.93 -3.37
N CYS A 61 -0.70 5.81 -2.54
CA CYS A 61 -1.29 6.30 -1.29
C CYS A 61 -2.61 7.05 -1.56
N MET A 62 -2.66 7.88 -2.60
CA MET A 62 -3.89 8.60 -2.97
C MET A 62 -5.00 7.64 -3.38
N LEU A 63 -4.70 6.61 -4.17
CA LEU A 63 -5.66 5.55 -4.52
C LEU A 63 -6.13 4.78 -3.28
N GLY A 64 -5.21 4.41 -2.38
CA GLY A 64 -5.54 3.76 -1.11
C GLY A 64 -6.42 4.62 -0.19
N GLY A 65 -6.08 5.91 -0.03
CA GLY A 65 -6.85 6.88 0.75
C GLY A 65 -8.23 7.13 0.15
N MET A 66 -8.35 7.25 -1.17
CA MET A 66 -9.65 7.35 -1.83
C MET A 66 -10.50 6.10 -1.59
N ALA A 67 -9.90 4.91 -1.59
CA ALA A 67 -10.63 3.67 -1.33
C ALA A 67 -11.21 3.70 0.10
N ALA A 68 -10.39 4.07 1.09
CA ALA A 68 -10.85 4.24 2.47
C ALA A 68 -11.99 5.29 2.58
N LEU A 69 -11.84 6.43 1.91
CA LEU A 69 -12.86 7.50 1.89
C LEU A 69 -14.21 7.01 1.32
N PHE A 70 -14.19 6.33 0.18
CA PHE A 70 -15.44 5.85 -0.45
C PHE A 70 -16.11 4.75 0.37
N ARG A 71 -15.31 3.88 1.00
CA ARG A 71 -15.81 2.86 1.94
C ARG A 71 -16.45 3.50 3.15
N TRP A 72 -15.80 4.48 3.76
CA TRP A 72 -16.37 5.26 4.86
C TRP A 72 -17.67 5.96 4.44
N LYS A 73 -17.71 6.62 3.27
CA LYS A 73 -18.94 7.26 2.76
C LYS A 73 -20.11 6.29 2.64
N GLN A 74 -19.85 5.04 2.25
CA GLN A 74 -20.89 3.99 2.22
C GLN A 74 -21.38 3.65 3.63
N GLN A 75 -20.48 3.41 4.58
CA GLN A 75 -20.83 3.17 5.98
C GLN A 75 -21.62 4.34 6.58
N ALA A 76 -21.12 5.57 6.41
CA ALA A 76 -21.71 6.79 6.91
C ALA A 76 -23.15 6.99 6.41
N ARG A 77 -23.41 6.77 5.12
CA ARG A 77 -24.78 6.82 4.55
C ARG A 77 -25.68 5.76 5.15
N ASN A 78 -25.20 4.52 5.28
CA ASN A 78 -25.99 3.42 5.84
C ASN A 78 -26.32 3.64 7.33
N LEU A 79 -25.45 4.35 8.05
CA LEU A 79 -25.62 4.69 9.47
C LEU A 79 -26.32 6.04 9.68
N GLY A 80 -26.66 6.78 8.61
CA GLY A 80 -27.30 8.09 8.70
C GLY A 80 -26.42 9.17 9.33
N LEU A 81 -25.10 9.09 9.18
CA LEU A 81 -24.18 10.13 9.65
C LEU A 81 -24.31 11.43 8.82
N ASP A 82 -23.98 12.55 9.45
CA ASP A 82 -24.03 13.86 8.81
C ASP A 82 -22.89 14.01 7.79
N MET A 83 -23.24 13.86 6.52
CA MET A 83 -22.31 13.94 5.39
C MET A 83 -21.73 15.35 5.14
N SER A 84 -22.21 16.38 5.85
CA SER A 84 -21.63 17.73 5.78
C SER A 84 -20.36 17.90 6.63
N LYS A 85 -20.10 16.97 7.57
CA LYS A 85 -18.90 17.01 8.38
C LYS A 85 -17.69 16.46 7.62
N ARG A 86 -16.55 17.07 7.88
CA ARG A 86 -15.27 16.72 7.28
C ARG A 86 -14.79 15.36 7.79
N PRO A 87 -14.46 14.38 6.90
CA PRO A 87 -13.84 13.14 7.32
C PRO A 87 -12.40 13.38 7.79
N ASN A 88 -11.88 12.47 8.60
CA ASN A 88 -10.50 12.51 9.07
C ASN A 88 -9.76 11.20 8.81
N MET A 89 -8.44 11.23 8.90
CA MET A 89 -7.59 10.04 8.93
C MET A 89 -6.53 10.18 10.02
N ILE A 90 -6.18 9.04 10.63
CA ILE A 90 -5.17 9.00 11.69
C ILE A 90 -3.83 8.57 11.11
N ILE A 91 -2.76 9.28 11.46
CA ILE A 91 -1.41 8.97 10.97
C ILE A 91 -0.34 9.47 11.96
N SER A 92 0.86 8.88 11.92
CA SER A 92 2.02 9.41 12.64
C SER A 92 2.36 10.82 12.17
N SER A 93 2.80 11.71 13.06
CA SER A 93 3.25 13.06 12.68
C SER A 93 4.52 13.08 11.81
N ALA A 94 5.19 11.93 11.66
CA ALA A 94 6.33 11.72 10.76
C ALA A 94 5.89 11.15 9.39
N TYR A 95 4.66 11.43 8.97
CA TYR A 95 4.13 11.06 7.65
C TYR A 95 4.94 11.68 6.50
N GLN A 96 4.96 11.00 5.35
CA GLN A 96 5.49 11.56 4.12
C GLN A 96 4.47 12.53 3.48
N VAL A 97 4.94 13.65 2.91
CA VAL A 97 4.12 14.78 2.42
C VAL A 97 2.93 14.40 1.51
N VAL A 98 2.92 13.22 0.87
CA VAL A 98 1.79 12.71 0.10
C VAL A 98 0.51 12.70 0.92
N TRP A 99 0.56 12.35 2.20
CA TRP A 99 -0.63 12.28 3.03
C TRP A 99 -1.21 13.66 3.31
N GLU A 100 -0.37 14.69 3.44
CA GLU A 100 -0.82 16.08 3.51
C GLU A 100 -1.41 16.57 2.20
N LYS A 101 -0.82 16.20 1.05
CA LYS A 101 -1.43 16.45 -0.26
C LYS A 101 -2.81 15.79 -0.37
N PHE A 102 -2.94 14.53 0.04
CA PHE A 102 -4.21 13.83 0.07
C PHE A 102 -5.24 14.56 0.95
N GLY A 103 -4.85 14.94 2.17
CA GLY A 103 -5.70 15.70 3.09
C GLY A 103 -6.19 17.03 2.53
N VAL A 104 -5.34 17.75 1.81
CA VAL A 104 -5.71 19.01 1.15
C VAL A 104 -6.61 18.76 -0.07
N TYR A 105 -6.27 17.81 -0.94
CA TYR A 105 -6.95 17.62 -2.23
C TYR A 105 -8.33 16.96 -2.09
N TRP A 106 -8.51 16.08 -1.09
CA TRP A 106 -9.79 15.38 -0.83
C TRP A 106 -10.56 15.91 0.38
N ASP A 107 -10.14 17.05 0.94
CA ASP A 107 -10.73 17.68 2.13
C ASP A 107 -10.80 16.72 3.34
N ILE A 108 -9.70 16.03 3.65
CA ILE A 108 -9.58 15.12 4.79
C ILE A 108 -8.74 15.79 5.89
N GLU A 109 -9.24 15.79 7.13
CA GLU A 109 -8.47 16.23 8.28
C GLU A 109 -7.40 15.19 8.62
N LEU A 110 -6.13 15.60 8.66
CA LEU A 110 -5.06 14.75 9.18
C LEU A 110 -4.95 14.89 10.70
N ARG A 111 -5.41 13.87 11.43
CA ARG A 111 -5.22 13.77 12.87
C ARG A 111 -3.93 13.01 13.15
N LYS A 112 -3.01 13.70 13.82
CA LYS A 112 -1.60 13.29 13.89
C LYS A 112 -1.28 12.79 15.29
N VAL A 113 -0.79 11.56 15.38
CA VAL A 113 -0.15 11.07 16.60
C VAL A 113 1.26 11.66 16.65
N THR A 114 1.53 12.49 17.66
CA THR A 114 2.82 13.17 17.78
C THR A 114 3.95 12.20 18.10
N VAL A 115 4.94 12.16 17.21
CA VAL A 115 6.23 11.52 17.46
C VAL A 115 7.00 12.30 18.51
N THR A 116 7.48 11.62 19.54
CA THR A 116 8.30 12.20 20.62
C THR A 116 9.69 11.59 20.62
N LYS A 117 10.59 12.08 21.49
CA LYS A 117 11.93 11.48 21.61
C LYS A 117 11.89 10.06 22.16
N GLU A 118 10.87 9.76 22.96
CA GLU A 118 10.63 8.48 23.62
C GLU A 118 9.88 7.49 22.71
N CYS A 119 9.06 8.01 21.80
CA CYS A 119 8.29 7.22 20.84
C CYS A 119 8.49 7.75 19.42
N LEU A 120 9.40 7.11 18.67
CA LEU A 120 9.83 7.51 17.32
C LEU A 120 8.94 6.95 16.19
N ALA A 121 7.81 6.34 16.54
CA ALA A 121 6.85 5.69 15.66
C ALA A 121 5.41 6.02 16.10
N LEU A 122 4.41 5.54 15.37
CA LEU A 122 3.01 5.60 15.76
C LEU A 122 2.78 4.79 17.04
N ASP A 123 2.23 5.46 18.05
CA ASP A 123 1.71 4.81 19.26
C ASP A 123 0.27 4.34 19.00
N PRO A 124 -0.01 3.01 19.00
CA PRO A 124 -1.33 2.48 18.69
C PRO A 124 -2.44 2.99 19.61
N ASP A 125 -2.18 3.11 20.92
CA ASP A 125 -3.19 3.55 21.88
C ASP A 125 -3.58 5.01 21.64
N LYS A 126 -2.59 5.86 21.34
CA LYS A 126 -2.85 7.25 20.94
C LYS A 126 -3.57 7.34 19.59
N ALA A 127 -3.29 6.43 18.66
CA ALA A 127 -4.00 6.38 17.38
C ALA A 127 -5.48 6.06 17.59
N ILE A 128 -5.81 5.04 18.40
CA ILE A 128 -7.19 4.67 18.73
C ILE A 128 -7.94 5.82 19.42
N ALA A 129 -7.27 6.53 20.33
CA ALA A 129 -7.88 7.65 21.05
C ALA A 129 -8.33 8.83 20.14
N LEU A 130 -7.80 8.91 18.91
CA LEU A 130 -8.15 9.95 17.94
C LEU A 130 -9.29 9.55 16.99
N ILE A 131 -9.69 8.26 17.00
CA ILE A 131 -10.71 7.72 16.10
C ILE A 131 -12.11 8.18 16.51
N ASP A 132 -12.89 8.62 15.53
CA ASP A 132 -14.33 8.88 15.68
C ASP A 132 -15.14 8.34 14.50
N ASP A 133 -16.46 8.60 14.50
CA ASP A 133 -17.37 8.18 13.43
C ASP A 133 -17.02 8.74 12.04
N TYR A 134 -16.09 9.70 11.94
CA TYR A 134 -15.66 10.35 10.69
C TYR A 134 -14.27 9.89 10.24
N THR A 135 -13.63 8.98 10.97
CA THR A 135 -12.32 8.42 10.62
C THR A 135 -12.45 7.42 9.46
N ILE A 136 -11.76 7.68 8.36
CA ILE A 136 -11.81 6.85 7.14
C ILE A 136 -10.87 5.64 7.23
N CYS A 137 -9.70 5.81 7.87
CA CYS A 137 -8.71 4.78 8.12
C CYS A 137 -7.65 5.29 9.12
N VAL A 138 -6.84 4.35 9.62
CA VAL A 138 -5.54 4.64 10.22
C VAL A 138 -4.46 4.25 9.21
N VAL A 139 -3.46 5.11 9.02
CA VAL A 139 -2.27 4.79 8.21
C VAL A 139 -1.14 4.40 9.12
N GLY A 140 -0.71 3.14 9.01
CA GLY A 140 0.54 2.67 9.58
C GLY A 140 1.66 2.75 8.53
N ILE A 141 2.86 3.11 8.95
CA ILE A 141 4.00 3.35 8.05
C ILE A 141 5.08 2.30 8.31
N MET A 142 5.34 1.48 7.30
CA MET A 142 6.45 0.52 7.31
C MET A 142 7.71 1.18 6.75
N VAL A 143 8.54 1.65 7.68
CA VAL A 143 9.70 2.54 7.52
C VAL A 143 9.31 4.01 7.39
N LEU A 144 9.23 4.69 8.53
CA LEU A 144 9.10 6.15 8.60
C LEU A 144 10.31 6.82 7.96
N THR A 145 10.05 7.78 7.06
CA THR A 145 11.12 8.46 6.31
C THR A 145 12.10 9.21 7.23
N TYR A 146 11.61 9.78 8.33
CA TYR A 146 12.41 10.63 9.22
C TYR A 146 13.18 9.86 10.29
N THR A 147 12.63 8.74 10.79
CA THR A 147 13.19 8.01 11.94
C THR A 147 13.72 6.63 11.56
N GLY A 148 13.38 6.11 10.37
CA GLY A 148 13.73 4.76 9.93
C GLY A 148 13.04 3.64 10.71
N ARG A 149 12.14 3.96 11.65
CA ARG A 149 11.41 2.98 12.46
C ARG A 149 10.23 2.38 11.69
N TYR A 150 9.74 1.24 12.17
CA TYR A 150 8.43 0.72 11.78
C TYR A 150 7.38 1.23 12.76
N ASP A 151 6.18 1.50 12.26
CA ASP A 151 4.99 1.48 13.12
C ASP A 151 4.68 0.04 13.52
N ASP A 152 4.16 -0.18 14.73
CA ASP A 152 3.73 -1.50 15.19
C ASP A 152 2.35 -1.84 14.62
N ILE A 153 2.34 -2.32 13.38
CA ILE A 153 1.09 -2.60 12.64
C ILE A 153 0.29 -3.73 13.30
N LYS A 154 0.96 -4.73 13.87
CA LYS A 154 0.30 -5.84 14.58
C LYS A 154 -0.41 -5.36 15.84
N ALA A 155 0.23 -4.52 16.65
CA ALA A 155 -0.42 -3.92 17.81
C ALA A 155 -1.58 -3.01 17.39
N LEU A 156 -1.40 -2.23 16.32
CA LEU A 156 -2.48 -1.41 15.77
C LEU A 156 -3.68 -2.23 15.28
N ASP A 157 -3.44 -3.36 14.62
CA ASP A 157 -4.48 -4.29 14.18
C ASP A 157 -5.28 -4.86 15.36
N ALA A 158 -4.60 -5.31 16.42
CA ALA A 158 -5.24 -5.80 17.63
C ALA A 158 -6.07 -4.70 18.32
N ALA A 159 -5.56 -3.46 18.33
CA ALA A 159 -6.23 -2.32 18.93
C ALA A 159 -7.49 -1.93 18.13
N ILE A 160 -7.42 -1.92 16.79
CA ILE A 160 -8.58 -1.68 15.91
C ILE A 160 -9.60 -2.80 16.06
N THR A 161 -9.19 -4.07 16.09
CA THR A 161 -10.08 -5.21 16.33
C THR A 161 -10.88 -5.04 17.63
N THR A 162 -10.23 -4.50 18.67
CA THR A 162 -10.88 -4.24 19.95
C THR A 162 -11.84 -3.06 19.88
N TYR A 163 -11.42 -1.93 19.29
CA TYR A 163 -12.26 -0.76 19.06
C TYR A 163 -13.53 -1.12 18.27
N ASP A 164 -13.37 -1.96 17.25
CA ASP A 164 -14.44 -2.35 16.35
C ASP A 164 -15.49 -3.28 16.96
N LYS A 165 -15.27 -3.84 18.15
CA LYS A 165 -16.34 -4.59 18.85
C LYS A 165 -17.51 -3.70 19.27
N THR A 166 -17.24 -2.41 19.50
CA THR A 166 -18.24 -1.45 20.02
C THR A 166 -18.46 -0.25 19.09
N SER A 167 -17.60 -0.04 18.09
CA SER A 167 -17.70 1.08 17.16
C SER A 167 -18.92 0.96 16.24
N LYS A 168 -19.51 2.11 15.91
CA LYS A 168 -20.56 2.21 14.88
C LYS A 168 -19.95 2.10 13.48
N VAL A 169 -18.87 2.85 13.25
CA VAL A 169 -18.11 2.84 12.00
C VAL A 169 -16.90 1.95 12.17
N LYS A 170 -16.74 1.00 11.26
CA LYS A 170 -15.57 0.13 11.21
C LYS A 170 -14.42 0.86 10.54
N VAL A 171 -13.26 0.80 11.19
CA VAL A 171 -12.03 1.49 10.74
C VAL A 171 -10.99 0.45 10.37
N TYR A 172 -10.18 0.77 9.35
CA TYR A 172 -9.23 -0.16 8.77
C TYR A 172 -7.85 0.46 8.64
N ILE A 173 -6.86 -0.38 8.37
CA ILE A 173 -5.47 -0.01 8.20
C ILE A 173 -5.13 0.05 6.71
N HIS A 174 -4.56 1.18 6.30
CA HIS A 174 -3.72 1.26 5.11
C HIS A 174 -2.26 1.25 5.55
N VAL A 175 -1.44 0.38 4.97
CA VAL A 175 0.00 0.38 5.26
C VAL A 175 0.75 1.14 4.18
N ASP A 176 1.36 2.26 4.58
CA ASP A 176 2.36 2.95 3.80
C ASP A 176 3.71 2.23 3.91
N ALA A 177 3.89 1.22 3.06
CA ALA A 177 5.11 0.43 2.98
C ALA A 177 5.96 0.85 1.77
N ALA A 178 5.96 2.15 1.42
CA ALA A 178 6.68 2.69 0.28
C ALA A 178 8.14 2.20 0.21
N SER A 179 8.80 2.10 1.36
CA SER A 179 10.14 1.52 1.48
C SER A 179 10.11 0.09 2.05
N GLY A 180 9.34 -0.15 3.12
CA GLY A 180 9.43 -1.39 3.91
C GLY A 180 8.99 -2.67 3.18
N SER A 181 8.04 -2.60 2.27
CA SER A 181 7.47 -3.81 1.62
C SER A 181 8.44 -4.58 0.73
N LEU A 182 9.49 -3.94 0.22
CA LEU A 182 10.53 -4.59 -0.60
C LEU A 182 11.85 -4.71 0.18
N TYR A 183 11.78 -4.64 1.51
CA TYR A 183 12.91 -4.80 2.43
C TYR A 183 12.55 -5.77 3.56
N THR A 184 11.52 -5.46 4.34
CA THR A 184 11.14 -6.18 5.55
C THR A 184 10.86 -7.67 5.31
N PRO A 185 10.13 -8.11 4.25
CA PRO A 185 9.91 -9.53 4.00
C PRO A 185 11.19 -10.35 3.81
N PHE A 186 12.28 -9.72 3.37
CA PHE A 186 13.56 -10.40 3.11
C PHE A 186 14.50 -10.38 4.32
N MET A 187 14.30 -9.44 5.24
CA MET A 187 15.18 -9.23 6.40
C MET A 187 14.56 -9.73 7.71
N GLU A 188 13.23 -9.67 7.81
CA GLU A 188 12.44 -9.96 9.01
C GLU A 188 11.13 -10.67 8.61
N ALA A 189 11.24 -11.83 7.96
CA ALA A 189 10.11 -12.55 7.35
C ALA A 189 8.98 -12.91 8.34
N GLU A 190 9.31 -13.14 9.62
CA GLU A 190 8.36 -13.50 10.67
C GLU A 190 7.60 -12.30 11.25
N LEU A 191 7.95 -11.06 10.87
CA LEU A 191 7.27 -9.87 11.33
C LEU A 191 5.92 -9.74 10.61
N GLU A 192 4.82 -9.84 11.35
CA GLU A 192 3.49 -9.61 10.80
C GLU A 192 3.19 -8.11 10.70
N TRP A 193 3.06 -7.60 9.47
CA TRP A 193 2.74 -6.20 9.20
C TRP A 193 1.81 -6.00 7.99
N ASP A 194 1.57 -7.05 7.21
CA ASP A 194 0.91 -7.01 5.91
C ASP A 194 -0.50 -7.64 5.98
N PHE A 195 -0.96 -8.27 4.90
CA PHE A 195 -2.31 -8.84 4.78
C PHE A 195 -2.57 -10.07 5.67
N HIS A 196 -1.56 -10.60 6.36
CA HIS A 196 -1.79 -11.56 7.45
C HIS A 196 -2.65 -10.95 8.58
N LEU A 197 -2.60 -9.63 8.73
CA LEU A 197 -3.42 -8.89 9.69
C LEU A 197 -4.80 -8.59 9.11
N ASP A 198 -5.85 -8.82 9.91
CA ASP A 198 -7.23 -8.76 9.42
C ASP A 198 -7.65 -7.35 9.00
N ASN A 199 -7.23 -6.33 9.74
CA ASN A 199 -7.62 -4.95 9.48
C ASN A 199 -6.71 -4.25 8.47
N VAL A 200 -5.65 -4.90 7.98
CA VAL A 200 -4.85 -4.38 6.86
C VAL A 200 -5.58 -4.66 5.55
N LYS A 201 -6.10 -3.59 4.93
CA LYS A 201 -6.97 -3.69 3.74
C LYS A 201 -6.32 -3.18 2.47
N SER A 202 -5.28 -2.38 2.59
CA SER A 202 -4.47 -1.96 1.44
C SER A 202 -3.05 -1.63 1.84
N ILE A 203 -2.12 -1.87 0.93
CA ILE A 203 -0.69 -1.64 1.10
C ILE A 203 -0.17 -0.98 -0.17
N ASN A 204 0.69 0.01 -0.02
CA ASN A 204 1.43 0.57 -1.15
C ASN A 204 2.94 0.32 -1.06
N THR A 205 3.61 0.38 -2.20
CA THR A 205 5.07 0.26 -2.30
C THR A 205 5.64 1.11 -3.43
N SER A 206 6.90 1.55 -3.27
CA SER A 206 7.68 2.15 -4.36
C SER A 206 8.71 1.15 -4.87
N GLY A 207 8.49 0.62 -6.06
CA GLY A 207 9.47 -0.25 -6.74
C GLY A 207 10.80 0.47 -6.97
N HIS A 208 10.76 1.79 -7.12
CA HIS A 208 11.95 2.63 -7.25
C HIS A 208 12.63 3.05 -5.94
N LYS A 209 12.34 2.35 -4.84
CA LYS A 209 13.10 2.42 -3.58
C LYS A 209 13.87 1.12 -3.38
N TYR A 210 13.51 0.33 -2.37
CA TYR A 210 14.13 -0.98 -2.12
C TYR A 210 13.72 -2.05 -3.15
N GLY A 211 12.82 -1.74 -4.08
CA GLY A 211 12.51 -2.60 -5.22
C GLY A 211 13.55 -2.58 -6.36
N LEU A 212 14.59 -1.76 -6.24
CA LEU A 212 15.74 -1.73 -7.17
C LEU A 212 15.40 -1.37 -8.63
N VAL A 213 14.30 -0.65 -8.86
CA VAL A 213 13.94 -0.10 -10.18
C VAL A 213 14.30 1.39 -10.25
N TYR A 214 14.56 1.92 -11.45
CA TYR A 214 14.69 3.37 -11.62
C TYR A 214 13.39 4.12 -11.27
N PRO A 215 13.46 5.41 -10.90
CA PRO A 215 12.29 6.23 -10.59
C PRO A 215 11.20 6.17 -11.67
N GLY A 216 9.95 5.91 -11.25
CA GLY A 216 8.80 5.88 -12.15
C GLY A 216 7.84 4.70 -11.98
N VAL A 217 8.08 3.79 -11.02
CA VAL A 217 7.14 2.70 -10.71
C VAL A 217 6.86 2.53 -9.21
N GLY A 218 5.59 2.41 -8.85
CA GLY A 218 5.09 1.96 -7.55
C GLY A 218 3.92 1.00 -7.73
N TRP A 219 3.36 0.53 -6.63
CA TRP A 219 2.21 -0.37 -6.62
C TRP A 219 1.29 -0.05 -5.44
N VAL A 220 0.01 -0.34 -5.62
CA VAL A 220 -0.96 -0.47 -4.53
C VAL A 220 -1.69 -1.80 -4.71
N VAL A 221 -1.90 -2.50 -3.60
CA VAL A 221 -2.67 -3.74 -3.53
C VAL A 221 -3.73 -3.58 -2.44
N TRP A 222 -4.90 -4.16 -2.69
CA TRP A 222 -6.00 -4.28 -1.76
C TRP A 222 -6.24 -5.76 -1.44
N LYS A 223 -6.63 -6.04 -0.19
CA LYS A 223 -6.81 -7.41 0.33
C LYS A 223 -7.82 -8.20 -0.50
N ASP A 224 -8.90 -7.56 -0.95
CA ASP A 224 -9.90 -8.18 -1.80
C ASP A 224 -10.61 -7.14 -2.70
N LYS A 225 -11.36 -7.62 -3.70
CA LYS A 225 -12.13 -6.77 -4.64
C LYS A 225 -13.14 -5.85 -3.96
N ALA A 226 -13.67 -6.18 -2.78
CA ALA A 226 -14.66 -5.34 -2.09
C ALA A 226 -14.06 -4.02 -1.59
N TRP A 227 -12.74 -3.94 -1.44
CA TRP A 227 -12.01 -2.71 -1.10
C TRP A 227 -11.79 -1.77 -2.29
N LEU A 228 -11.95 -2.26 -3.52
CA LEU A 228 -11.83 -1.44 -4.74
C LEU A 228 -13.18 -1.24 -5.46
N SER A 229 -14.12 -2.18 -5.35
CA SER A 229 -15.40 -2.15 -6.07
C SER A 229 -16.27 -0.93 -5.74
N ILE A 230 -16.00 -0.25 -4.62
CA ILE A 230 -16.56 1.04 -4.23
C ILE A 230 -16.33 2.17 -5.24
N PHE A 231 -15.32 2.06 -6.11
CA PHE A 231 -15.11 3.02 -7.21
C PHE A 231 -15.97 2.73 -8.45
N ASN A 232 -16.68 1.61 -8.46
CA ASN A 232 -17.41 1.10 -9.64
C ASN A 232 -16.52 1.03 -10.90
N VAL A 233 -15.22 0.80 -10.71
CA VAL A 233 -14.28 0.56 -11.81
C VAL A 233 -14.52 -0.86 -12.28
N GLN A 234 -15.14 -1.00 -13.45
CA GLN A 234 -15.21 -2.29 -14.13
C GLN A 234 -13.76 -2.72 -14.40
N PRO A 235 -13.33 -3.92 -13.98
CA PRO A 235 -12.11 -4.48 -14.54
C PRO A 235 -12.29 -4.51 -16.05
N PHE A 236 -11.26 -4.17 -16.83
CA PHE A 236 -11.31 -4.20 -18.29
C PHE A 236 -11.93 -5.54 -18.71
N SER A 237 -13.20 -5.56 -19.11
CA SER A 237 -13.82 -6.77 -19.62
C SER A 237 -13.16 -6.99 -20.95
N SER A 238 -12.47 -8.12 -21.11
CA SER A 238 -12.06 -8.64 -22.42
C SER A 238 -13.29 -9.11 -23.21
N SER A 239 -14.33 -8.27 -23.28
CA SER A 239 -15.40 -8.39 -24.26
C SER A 239 -14.89 -7.83 -25.58
N LEU A 240 -13.86 -8.46 -26.13
CA LEU A 240 -13.87 -8.65 -27.57
C LEU A 240 -15.02 -9.64 -27.79
N GLY A 241 -16.17 -9.09 -28.16
CA GLY A 241 -17.29 -9.88 -28.65
C GLY A 241 -16.87 -10.70 -29.88
N PRO A 242 -17.68 -11.71 -30.25
CA PRO A 242 -17.40 -12.61 -31.36
C PRO A 242 -17.21 -11.86 -32.69
#